data_AF-A0A8J4YH63-F1
#
_entry.id   AF-A0A8J4YH63-F1
#
_cell.length_a   1.000
_cell.length_b   1.000
_cell.length_c   1.000
_cell.angle_alpha   90.00
_cell.angle_beta   90.00
_cell.angle_gamma   90.00
#
_symmetry.space_group_name_H-M   'P 1'
#
loop_
_entity.id
_entity.type
_entity.pdbx_description
1 polymer ?
#
loop_
_entity_poly.entity_id
_entity_poly.type
_entity_poly.pdbx_seq_one_letter_code
_entity_poly.pdbx_strand_id
1 'polypeptide(L)'
;MYSHITAFEVKLRLWEAQLAVGQFMHFPRIAACAPDDVDLNTCVGVVTSLREEFPSRFTGVGPLALGFKLFTSPFDFTVDEVPAPLQMELVELQCNDELKAKYRTASPLSSSSLLTNFQITLSM
;
A
#
# COMPACT_ATOMS: atom_id res chain seq x y z
N MET A 1 -1.51 -0.92 -7.94
CA MET A 1 -2.52 -1.98 -7.68
C MET A 1 -2.26 -2.67 -6.35
N TYR A 2 -1.15 -3.39 -6.17
CA TYR A 2 -0.84 -4.05 -4.90
C TYR A 2 -0.77 -3.09 -3.71
N SER A 3 -0.17 -1.92 -3.88
CA SER A 3 -0.18 -0.84 -2.88
C SER A 3 -1.58 -0.44 -2.41
N HIS A 4 -2.59 -0.47 -3.28
CA HIS A 4 -3.97 -0.18 -2.90
C HIS A 4 -4.61 -1.32 -2.12
N ILE A 5 -4.27 -2.58 -2.46
CA ILE A 5 -4.71 -3.77 -1.73
C ILE A 5 -4.15 -3.72 -0.30
N THR A 6 -2.83 -3.53 -0.16
CA THR A 6 -2.16 -3.40 1.14
C THR A 6 -2.70 -2.22 1.93
N ALA A 7 -2.90 -1.06 1.29
CA ALA A 7 -3.48 0.11 1.98
C ALA A 7 -4.90 -0.16 2.47
N PHE A 8 -5.71 -0.92 1.72
CA PHE A 8 -7.05 -1.28 2.14
C PHE A 8 -7.03 -2.28 3.31
N GLU A 9 -6.16 -3.28 3.29
CA GLU A 9 -5.97 -4.20 4.43
C GLU A 9 -5.59 -3.46 5.72
N VAL A 10 -4.68 -2.48 5.62
CA VAL A 10 -4.31 -1.62 6.75
C VAL A 10 -5.51 -0.78 7.23
N LYS A 11 -6.31 -0.24 6.31
CA LYS A 11 -7.55 0.49 6.66
C LYS A 11 -8.55 -0.40 7.38
N LEU A 12 -8.75 -1.65 6.95
CA LEU A 12 -9.67 -2.58 7.63
C LEU A 12 -9.25 -2.82 9.09
N ARG A 13 -7.95 -3.05 9.33
CA ARG A 13 -7.41 -3.20 10.69
C ARG A 13 -7.59 -1.93 11.53
N LEU A 14 -7.33 -0.76 10.93
CA LEU A 14 -7.51 0.52 11.60
C LEU A 14 -8.98 0.76 11.96
N TRP A 15 -9.90 0.51 11.05
CA TRP A 15 -11.34 0.68 11.27
C TRP A 15 -11.88 -0.25 12.34
N GLU A 16 -11.45 -1.50 12.37
CA GLU A 16 -11.81 -2.45 13.43
C GLU A 16 -11.41 -1.92 14.81
N ALA A 17 -10.16 -1.47 14.96
CA ALA A 17 -9.67 -0.90 16.21
C ALA A 17 -10.41 0.39 16.60
N GLN A 18 -10.68 1.26 15.64
CA GLN A 18 -11.39 2.53 15.84
C GLN A 18 -12.85 2.30 16.25
N LEU A 19 -13.56 1.37 15.60
CA LEU A 19 -14.93 1.04 15.94
C LEU A 19 -15.02 0.43 17.34
N ALA A 20 -14.07 -0.42 17.74
CA ALA A 20 -14.03 -1.01 19.08
C ALA A 20 -13.90 0.03 20.21
N VAL A 21 -13.28 1.19 19.95
CA VAL A 21 -13.12 2.29 20.92
C VAL A 21 -14.12 3.45 20.70
N GLY A 22 -15.11 3.27 19.82
CA GLY A 22 -16.13 4.29 19.54
C GLY A 22 -15.64 5.50 18.75
N GLN A 23 -14.57 5.35 17.96
CA GLN A 23 -14.03 6.42 17.12
C GLN A 23 -14.63 6.37 15.70
N PHE A 24 -15.48 7.34 15.36
CA PHE A 24 -16.27 7.34 14.12
C PHE A 24 -15.84 8.37 13.07
N MET A 25 -14.63 8.92 13.16
CA MET A 25 -14.14 9.99 12.26
C MET A 25 -14.28 9.63 10.77
N HIS A 26 -14.14 8.35 10.43
CA HIS A 26 -14.25 7.85 9.05
C HIS A 26 -15.61 7.22 8.72
N PHE A 27 -16.56 7.24 9.66
CA PHE A 27 -17.91 6.71 9.51
C PHE A 27 -18.95 7.79 9.85
N PRO A 28 -19.12 8.84 9.00
CA PRO A 28 -19.98 9.98 9.31
C PRO A 28 -21.44 9.59 9.59
N ARG A 29 -21.92 8.50 8.97
CA ARG A 29 -23.27 7.99 9.19
C ARG A 29 -23.43 7.31 10.56
N ILE A 30 -22.41 6.59 11.03
CA ILE A 30 -22.38 6.02 12.39
C ILE A 30 -22.24 7.16 13.41
N ALA A 31 -21.43 8.18 13.11
CA ALA A 31 -21.30 9.36 13.97
C ALA A 31 -22.60 10.18 14.07
N ALA A 32 -23.43 10.19 13.01
CA ALA A 32 -24.68 10.94 12.95
C ALA A 32 -25.88 10.19 13.54
N CYS A 33 -25.90 8.85 13.47
CA CYS A 33 -26.84 8.05 14.23
C CYS A 33 -26.39 8.03 15.69
N ALA A 34 -27.30 8.24 16.64
CA ALA A 34 -26.95 8.07 18.05
C ALA A 34 -26.39 6.65 18.27
N PRO A 35 -25.36 6.44 19.11
CA PRO A 35 -24.78 5.12 19.37
C PRO A 35 -25.78 4.10 19.96
N ASP A 36 -26.99 4.55 20.33
CA ASP A 36 -28.09 3.69 20.77
C ASP A 36 -28.90 3.07 19.61
N ASP A 37 -28.81 3.61 18.39
CA ASP A 37 -29.60 3.20 17.22
C ASP A 37 -28.81 2.29 16.26
N VAL A 38 -27.48 2.22 16.45
CA VAL A 38 -26.57 1.39 15.64
C VAL A 38 -25.95 0.33 16.54
N ASP A 39 -26.17 -0.94 16.22
CA ASP A 39 -25.46 -2.04 16.87
C ASP A 39 -23.99 -2.04 16.44
N LEU A 40 -23.16 -1.35 17.23
CA LEU A 40 -21.73 -1.21 16.99
C LEU A 40 -21.01 -2.57 16.97
N ASN A 41 -21.52 -3.57 17.72
CA ASN A 41 -20.95 -4.92 17.70
C ASN A 41 -21.15 -5.57 16.34
N THR A 42 -22.32 -5.38 15.71
CA THR A 42 -22.56 -5.81 14.33
C THR A 42 -21.62 -5.11 13.36
N CYS A 43 -21.39 -3.79 13.49
CA CYS A 43 -20.46 -3.06 12.63
C CYS A 43 -19.02 -3.57 12.75
N VAL A 44 -18.53 -3.77 13.99
CA VAL A 44 -17.21 -4.36 14.23
C VAL A 44 -17.14 -5.75 13.61
N GLY A 45 -18.15 -6.60 13.84
CA GLY A 45 -18.23 -7.94 13.28
C GLY A 45 -18.13 -7.96 11.75
N VAL A 46 -18.85 -7.06 11.06
CA VAL A 46 -18.77 -6.93 9.60
C VAL A 46 -17.36 -6.56 9.13
N VAL A 47 -16.70 -5.61 9.82
CA VAL A 47 -15.32 -5.21 9.47
C VAL A 47 -14.34 -6.35 9.74
N THR A 48 -14.48 -7.08 10.84
CA THR A 48 -13.67 -8.25 11.17
C THR A 48 -13.83 -9.35 10.11
N SER A 49 -15.06 -9.71 9.75
CA SER A 49 -15.31 -10.69 8.69
C SER A 49 -14.73 -10.24 7.34
N LEU A 50 -14.88 -8.95 6.99
CA LEU A 50 -14.29 -8.41 5.77
C LEU A 50 -12.75 -8.48 5.81
N ARG A 51 -12.12 -8.15 6.93
CA ARG A 51 -10.66 -8.25 7.13
C ARG A 51 -10.15 -9.68 6.96
N GLU A 52 -10.91 -10.67 7.42
CA GLU A 52 -10.53 -12.09 7.33
C GLU A 52 -10.70 -12.65 5.93
N GLU A 53 -11.78 -12.28 5.25
CA GLU A 53 -12.08 -12.75 3.89
C GLU A 53 -11.30 -12.01 2.80
N PHE A 54 -10.94 -10.74 3.03
CA PHE A 54 -10.32 -9.91 1.99
C PHE A 54 -8.99 -10.50 1.45
N PRO A 55 -8.04 -10.96 2.28
CA PRO A 55 -6.78 -11.54 1.80
C PRO A 55 -6.97 -12.78 0.93
N SER A 56 -8.03 -13.58 1.18
CA SER A 56 -8.29 -14.82 0.44
C SER A 56 -8.50 -14.56 -1.06
N ARG A 57 -9.09 -13.40 -1.40
CA ARG A 57 -9.34 -12.96 -2.79
C ARG A 57 -8.07 -12.49 -3.52
N PHE A 58 -6.99 -12.20 -2.80
CA PHE A 58 -5.76 -11.65 -3.36
C PHE A 58 -4.51 -12.53 -3.13
N THR A 59 -4.71 -13.79 -2.72
CA THR A 59 -3.62 -14.78 -2.51
C THR A 59 -2.67 -14.90 -3.71
N GLY A 60 -3.19 -14.83 -4.94
CA GLY A 60 -2.37 -14.87 -6.16
C GLY A 60 -1.69 -13.54 -6.55
N VAL A 61 -2.04 -12.42 -5.90
CA VAL A 61 -1.54 -11.09 -6.30
C VAL A 61 -0.19 -10.77 -5.68
N GLY A 62 0.17 -11.38 -4.54
CA GLY A 62 1.47 -11.18 -3.90
C GLY A 62 2.66 -11.49 -4.82
N PRO A 63 2.76 -12.70 -5.39
CA PRO A 63 3.85 -13.05 -6.33
C PRO A 63 3.89 -12.15 -7.57
N LEU A 64 2.72 -11.79 -8.11
CA LEU A 64 2.63 -10.86 -9.23
C LEU A 64 3.15 -9.48 -8.85
N ALA A 65 2.80 -8.98 -7.66
CA ALA A 65 3.26 -7.70 -7.16
C ALA A 65 4.78 -7.66 -6.94
N LEU A 66 5.35 -8.75 -6.43
CA LEU A 66 6.80 -8.91 -6.30
C LEU A 66 7.48 -8.83 -7.68
N GLY A 67 6.94 -9.55 -8.68
CA GLY A 67 7.39 -9.46 -10.06
C GLY A 67 7.28 -8.04 -10.63
N PHE A 68 6.14 -7.37 -10.47
CA PHE A 68 5.98 -5.98 -10.91
C PHE A 68 6.96 -5.04 -10.23
N LYS A 69 7.22 -5.20 -8.93
CA LYS A 69 8.20 -4.40 -8.19
C LYS A 69 9.62 -4.64 -8.72
N LEU A 70 9.99 -5.89 -9.00
CA LEU A 70 11.27 -6.24 -9.62
C LEU A 70 11.45 -5.55 -10.98
N PHE A 71 10.43 -5.57 -11.84
CA PHE A 71 10.50 -4.92 -13.17
C PHE A 71 10.48 -3.39 -13.10
N THR A 72 9.76 -2.82 -12.15
CA THR A 72 9.63 -1.36 -12.03
C THR A 72 10.82 -0.72 -11.35
N SER A 73 11.45 -1.41 -10.39
CA SER A 73 12.56 -0.89 -9.58
C SER A 73 13.69 -1.93 -9.40
N PRO A 74 14.28 -2.45 -10.49
CA PRO A 74 15.25 -3.55 -10.42
C PRO A 74 16.53 -3.18 -9.65
N PHE A 75 16.89 -1.90 -9.60
CA PHE A 75 18.09 -1.41 -8.90
C PHE A 75 17.90 -1.17 -7.39
N ASP A 76 16.65 -1.16 -6.91
CA ASP A 76 16.29 -0.93 -5.50
C ASP A 76 15.70 -2.19 -4.85
N PHE A 77 15.84 -3.35 -5.51
CA PHE A 77 15.26 -4.61 -5.07
C PHE A 77 16.29 -5.46 -4.30
N THR A 78 15.86 -6.08 -3.20
CA THR A 78 16.72 -7.00 -2.41
C THR A 78 16.91 -8.32 -3.15
N VAL A 79 18.15 -8.72 -3.44
CA VAL A 79 18.45 -9.97 -4.18
C VAL A 79 17.89 -11.21 -3.45
N ASP A 80 17.94 -11.25 -2.13
CA ASP A 80 17.43 -12.38 -1.35
C ASP A 80 15.89 -12.54 -1.43
N GLU A 81 15.17 -11.49 -1.87
CA GLU A 81 13.70 -11.49 -1.98
C GLU A 81 13.21 -12.02 -3.35
N VAL A 82 14.08 -12.22 -4.34
CA VAL A 82 13.69 -12.80 -5.65
C VAL A 82 13.85 -14.33 -5.69
N PRO A 83 13.05 -15.03 -6.53
CA PRO A 83 13.22 -16.45 -6.78
C PRO A 83 14.67 -16.80 -7.17
N ALA A 84 15.18 -17.92 -6.65
CA ALA A 84 16.56 -18.36 -6.86
C ALA A 84 17.08 -18.28 -8.31
N PRO A 85 16.28 -18.64 -9.35
CA PRO A 85 16.74 -18.53 -10.74
C PRO A 85 17.06 -17.09 -11.17
N LEU A 86 16.41 -16.09 -10.58
CA LEU A 86 16.56 -14.68 -10.95
C LEU A 86 17.60 -13.94 -10.11
N GLN A 87 18.12 -14.55 -9.04
CA GLN A 87 19.08 -13.88 -8.14
C GLN A 87 20.36 -13.49 -8.87
N MET A 88 20.94 -14.40 -9.66
CA MET A 88 22.15 -14.13 -10.43
C MET A 88 21.93 -13.08 -11.51
N GLU A 89 20.81 -13.18 -12.25
CA GLU A 89 20.44 -12.20 -13.27
C GLU A 89 20.26 -10.80 -12.67
N LEU A 90 19.64 -10.71 -11.48
CA LEU A 90 19.45 -9.46 -10.77
C LEU A 90 20.78 -8.87 -10.28
N VAL A 91 21.70 -9.69 -9.78
CA VAL A 91 23.06 -9.25 -9.39
C VAL A 91 23.80 -8.66 -10.60
N GLU A 92 23.83 -9.38 -11.72
CA GLU A 92 24.46 -8.90 -12.95
C GLU A 92 23.85 -7.58 -13.44
N LEU A 93 22.52 -7.48 -13.41
CA LEU A 93 21.80 -6.27 -13.77
C LEU A 93 22.15 -5.10 -12.83
N GLN A 94 22.16 -5.31 -11.52
CA GLN A 94 22.42 -4.28 -10.51
C GLN A 94 23.88 -3.79 -10.49
N CYS A 95 24.82 -4.66 -10.85
CA CYS A 95 26.25 -4.36 -10.99
C CYS A 95 26.60 -3.69 -12.33
N ASN A 96 25.67 -3.60 -13.27
CA ASN A 96 25.90 -2.91 -14.54
C ASN A 96 25.70 -1.38 -14.37
N ASP A 97 26.80 -0.66 -14.17
CA ASP A 97 26.79 0.79 -13.97
C ASP A 97 26.19 1.57 -15.15
N GLU A 98 26.36 1.09 -16.39
CA GLU A 98 25.78 1.73 -17.56
C GLU A 98 24.25 1.64 -17.57
N LEU A 99 23.71 0.45 -17.29
CA LEU A 99 22.27 0.23 -17.19
C LEU A 99 21.69 1.00 -16.01
N LYS A 100 22.40 1.05 -14.88
CA LYS A 100 22.00 1.81 -13.69
C LYS A 100 21.95 3.31 -13.96
N ALA A 101 22.94 3.84 -14.68
CA ALA A 101 22.95 5.24 -15.10
C ALA A 101 21.76 5.54 -16.04
N LYS A 102 21.55 4.72 -17.08
CA LYS A 102 20.42 4.86 -18.01
C LYS A 102 19.08 4.83 -17.27
N TYR A 103 18.88 3.88 -16.36
CA TYR A 103 17.67 3.76 -15.56
C TYR A 103 17.38 5.02 -14.72
N ARG A 104 18.39 5.59 -14.07
CA ARG A 104 18.25 6.83 -13.29
C ARG A 104 17.91 8.05 -14.15
N THR A 105 18.47 8.13 -15.36
CA THR A 105 18.15 9.21 -16.30
C THR A 105 16.79 9.07 -16.96
N ALA A 106 16.31 7.84 -17.16
CA ALA A 106 15.00 7.56 -17.73
C ALA A 106 13.86 7.62 -16.70
N SER A 107 14.17 7.44 -15.42
CA SER A 107 13.20 7.58 -14.34
C SER A 107 12.83 9.06 -14.14
N PRO A 108 11.56 9.47 -14.38
CA PRO A 108 11.14 10.86 -14.23
C PRO A 108 11.24 11.38 -12.78
N LEU A 109 11.47 10.49 -11.82
CA LEU A 109 11.61 10.83 -10.39
C LEU A 109 12.95 11.52 -10.04
N SER A 110 13.93 11.53 -10.94
CA SER A 110 15.14 12.37 -10.76
C SER A 110 14.92 13.83 -11.16
N SER A 111 13.76 14.18 -11.73
CA SER A 111 13.34 15.57 -11.98
C SER A 111 12.72 16.19 -10.72
N SER A 112 13.36 16.01 -9.57
CA SER A 112 12.99 16.63 -8.29
C SER A 112 13.42 18.10 -8.25
N SER A 113 12.85 18.94 -9.11
CA SER A 113 13.00 20.40 -9.02
C SER A 113 11.71 21.20 -9.14
N LEU A 114 10.52 20.58 -9.06
CA LEU A 114 9.25 21.33 -9.19
C LEU A 114 8.18 21.08 -8.10
N LEU A 115 8.49 20.41 -6.98
CA LEU A 115 7.53 20.24 -5.88
C LEU A 115 7.88 21.04 -4.61
N THR A 116 8.38 22.26 -4.78
CA THR A 116 8.46 23.25 -3.69
C THR A 116 7.22 24.15 -3.54
N ASN A 117 6.17 23.97 -4.35
CA ASN A 117 5.09 24.98 -4.46
C ASN A 117 3.67 24.57 -4.00
N PHE A 118 3.49 23.63 -3.06
CA PHE A 118 2.14 23.39 -2.49
C PHE A 118 2.13 23.14 -0.96
N GLN A 119 2.92 23.92 -0.22
CA GLN A 119 2.53 24.31 1.15
C GLN A 119 2.21 25.81 1.11
N ILE A 120 0.92 26.14 1.01
CA ILE A 120 0.20 27.29 1.60
C ILE A 120 -1.23 27.20 1.03
N THR A 121 -2.17 26.73 1.86
CA THR A 121 -3.44 27.40 2.19
C THR A 121 -4.21 26.46 3.12
N LEU A 122 -3.80 26.45 4.40
CA LEU A 122 -4.70 26.15 5.51
C LEU A 122 -5.07 27.51 6.10
N SER A 123 -6.18 28.09 5.64
CA SER A 123 -6.82 29.29 6.19
C SER A 123 -8.06 29.64 5.37
N MET A 124 -9.21 29.09 5.76
CA MET A 124 -10.43 29.84 6.06
C MET A 124 -11.47 28.89 6.65
#